data_AF-A0A3B4X3M7-F1
#
_entry.id   AF-A0A3B4X3M7-F1
#
_cell.length_a   1.000
_cell.length_b   1.000
_cell.length_c   1.000
_cell.angle_alpha   90.00
_cell.angle_beta   90.00
_cell.angle_gamma   90.00
#
_symmetry.space_group_name_H-M   'P 1'
#
loop_
_entity.id
_entity.type
_entity.pdbx_description
1 polymer ?
#
loop_
_entity_poly.entity_id
_entity_poly.type
_entity_poly.pdbx_seq_one_letter_code
_entity_poly.pdbx_strand_id
1 'polypeptide(L)' 'LWYHYDLSRHAAEALLLSNGKDGSYLLRNSNEGPGCFALSVRSVTSRGGSAPWCTS' A
#
# COMPACT_ATOMS: atom_id res chain seq x y z
N LEU A 1 7.89 12.86 -4.97
CA LEU A 1 8.68 12.22 -3.90
C LEU A 1 8.05 10.87 -3.59
N TRP A 2 8.84 9.80 -3.45
CA TRP A 2 8.38 8.42 -3.24
C TRP A 2 8.65 7.89 -1.83
N TYR A 3 9.40 8.66 -1.03
CA TYR A 3 9.74 8.36 0.35
C TYR A 3 9.08 9.37 1.28
N HIS A 4 8.36 8.87 2.28
CA HIS A 4 7.66 9.66 3.27
C HIS A 4 7.98 9.15 4.69
N TYR A 5 8.80 9.91 5.44
CA TYR A 5 9.37 9.50 6.72
C TYR A 5 8.28 9.17 7.76
N ASP A 6 7.50 10.17 8.20
CA ASP A 6 6.44 10.04 9.22
C ASP A 6 5.05 9.82 8.62
N LEU A 7 4.95 9.03 7.55
CA LEU A 7 3.66 8.72 6.98
C LEU A 7 3.05 7.50 7.65
N SER A 8 1.90 7.69 8.31
CA SER A 8 1.18 6.58 8.93
C SER A 8 0.65 5.63 7.86
N ARG A 9 0.40 4.37 8.26
CA ARG A 9 -0.24 3.38 7.38
C ARG A 9 -1.55 3.90 6.78
N HIS A 10 -2.40 4.51 7.60
CA HIS A 10 -3.71 5.02 7.17
C HIS A 10 -3.56 6.17 6.16
N ALA A 11 -2.61 7.08 6.40
CA ALA A 11 -2.32 8.18 5.47
C ALA A 11 -1.76 7.67 4.14
N ALA A 12 -0.88 6.66 4.18
CA ALA A 12 -0.37 5.99 2.98
C ALA A 12 -1.49 5.33 2.18
N GLU A 13 -2.40 4.61 2.85
CA GLU A 13 -3.57 4.00 2.22
C GLU A 13 -4.46 5.06 1.57
N ALA A 14 -4.79 6.14 2.28
CA ALA A 14 -5.61 7.22 1.75
C ALA A 14 -4.96 7.91 0.54
N LEU A 15 -3.64 8.15 0.56
CA LEU A 15 -2.91 8.73 -0.58
C LEU A 15 -2.93 7.81 -1.79
N LEU A 16 -2.67 6.52 -1.58
CA LEU A 16 -2.71 5.52 -2.64
C LEU A 16 -4.14 5.37 -3.19
N LEU A 17 -5.16 5.40 -2.33
CA LEU A 17 -6.56 5.28 -2.73
C LEU A 17 -7.10 6.52 -3.46
N SER A 18 -6.70 7.71 -3.04
CA SER A 18 -7.18 8.99 -3.58
C SER A 18 -6.41 9.44 -4.83
N ASN A 19 -5.07 9.37 -4.79
CA ASN A 19 -4.19 9.87 -5.85
C ASN A 19 -3.39 8.78 -6.57
N GLY A 20 -3.33 7.56 -6.02
CA GLY A 20 -2.58 6.46 -6.62
C GLY A 20 -3.34 5.78 -7.75
N LYS A 21 -2.60 5.44 -8.80
CA LYS A 21 -3.02 4.51 -9.87
C LYS A 21 -2.57 3.09 -9.54
N ASP A 22 -3.01 2.11 -10.34
CA ASP A 22 -2.52 0.74 -10.22
C ASP A 22 -1.01 0.62 -10.21
N GLY A 23 -0.50 -0.19 -9.28
CA GLY A 23 0.92 -0.36 -9.06
C GLY A 23 1.61 0.86 -8.43
N SER A 24 0.87 1.90 -8.02
CA SER A 24 1.47 2.99 -7.26
C SER A 24 1.96 2.47 -5.92
N TYR A 25 3.15 2.91 -5.52
CA TYR A 25 3.76 2.53 -4.26
C TYR A 25 4.42 3.72 -3.60
N LEU A 26 4.58 3.64 -2.30
CA LEU A 26 5.38 4.58 -1.52
C LEU A 26 6.07 3.86 -0.36
N LEU A 27 7.25 4.34 -0.01
CA LEU A 27 8.04 3.86 1.12
C LEU A 27 7.80 4.77 2.32
N ARG A 28 7.54 4.18 3.49
CA ARG A 28 7.35 4.89 4.75
C ARG A 28 8.14 4.23 5.89
N ASN A 29 8.38 4.95 6.98
CA ASN A 29 8.92 4.31 8.17
C ASN A 29 7.86 3.36 8.77
N SER A 30 8.33 2.23 9.30
CA SER A 30 7.47 1.31 10.04
C SER A 30 7.27 1.82 11.46
N ASN A 31 6.13 1.46 12.05
CA ASN A 31 5.85 1.75 13.46
C ASN A 31 6.55 0.74 14.40
N GLU A 32 7.30 -0.21 13.86
CA GLU A 32 8.04 -1.22 14.64
C GLU A 32 9.34 -0.68 15.27
N GLY A 33 9.83 0.48 14.83
CA GLY A 33 11.01 1.10 15.41
C GLY A 33 11.91 1.79 14.38
N PRO A 34 12.93 2.51 14.85
CA PRO A 34 13.91 3.16 13.98
C PRO A 34 14.65 2.12 13.12
N GLY A 35 14.75 2.40 11.81
CA GLY A 35 15.41 1.52 10.84
C GLY A 35 14.52 0.45 10.19
N CYS A 36 13.28 0.31 10.66
CA CYS A 36 12.28 -0.54 10.00
C CYS A 36 11.50 0.29 8.97
N PHE A 37 11.33 -0.24 7.76
CA PHE A 37 10.61 0.41 6.67
C PHE A 37 9.41 -0.43 6.25
N ALA A 38 8.35 0.24 5.81
CA ALA A 38 7.17 -0.39 5.25
C ALA A 38 6.93 0.12 3.83
N LEU A 39 6.68 -0.79 2.90
CA LEU A 39 6.28 -0.50 1.53
C LEU A 39 4.76 -0.63 1.42
N SER A 40 4.09 0.43 1.02
CA SER A 40 2.64 0.43 0.77
C SER A 40 2.40 0.51 -0.73
N VAL A 41 1.61 -0.43 -1.26
CA VAL A 41 1.33 -0.57 -2.71
C VAL A 41 -0.17 -0.58 -2.95
N ARG A 42 -0.64 0.17 -3.95
CA ARG A 42 -1.99 0.05 -4.49
C ARG A 42 -2.01 -1.07 -5.52
N SER A 43 -2.77 -2.11 -5.21
CA SER A 43 -3.17 -3.12 -6.18
C SER A 43 -4.67 -2.95 -6.43
N VAL A 44 -5.10 -2.68 -7.66
CA VAL A 44 -6.46 -3.05 -8.04
C VAL A 44 -6.42 -4.54 -8.28
N THR A 45 -7.02 -5.27 -7.37
CA THR A 45 -7.56 -6.58 -7.74
C THR A 45 -8.49 -6.29 -8.91
N SER A 46 -8.07 -6.67 -10.12
CA SER A 46 -8.87 -6.59 -11.34
C SER A 46 -10.29 -7.05 -11.00
N ARG A 47 -11.25 -6.13 -11.17
CA ARG A 47 -12.67 -6.35 -10.87
C ARG A 47 -13.10 -7.72 -11.41
N GLY A 48 -13.61 -8.58 -10.53
CA GLY A 48 -14.47 -9.71 -10.91
C GLY A 48 -13.83 -11.07 -11.14
N GLY A 49 -12.52 -11.24 -10.91
CA GLY A 49 -11.92 -12.57 -10.88
C GLY A 49 -11.89 -13.12 -9.47
N SER A 50 -12.96 -13.76 -9.01
CA SER A 50 -12.86 -14.72 -7.91
C SER A 50 -11.71 -15.65 -8.26
N ALA A 51 -10.61 -15.57 -7.53
CA ALA A 51 -9.51 -16.51 -7.69
C ALA A 51 -10.10 -17.92 -7.45
N PRO A 52 -10.16 -18.81 -8.47
CA PRO A 52 -10.91 -20.05 -8.36
C PRO A 52 -10.28 -21.03 -7.35
N TRP A 53 -9.13 -20.70 -6.78
CA TRP A 53 -8.48 -21.46 -5.71
C TRP A 53 -8.96 -21.07 -4.30
N CYS A 54 -9.80 -20.04 -4.17
CA CYS A 54 -10.38 -19.60 -2.89
C CYS A 54 -11.84 -20.06 -2.71
N THR A 55 -12.15 -21.32 -2.95
CA THR A 55 -13.36 -21.96 -2.41
C THR A 55 -12.94 -23.27 -1.77
N SER A 56 -12.76 -23.24 -0.46
CA SER A 56 -12.84 -24.44 0.38
C SER A 56 -14.14 -24.38 1.17
#